data_AF-A0A521E465-F1
#
_entry.id   AF-A0A521E465-F1
#
_cell.length_a   1.000
_cell.length_b   1.000
_cell.length_c   1.000
_cell.angle_alpha   90.00
_cell.angle_beta   90.00
_cell.angle_gamma   90.00
#
_symmetry.space_group_name_H-M   'P 1'
#
loop_
_entity.id
_entity.type
_entity.pdbx_description
1 polymer ?
#
loop_
_entity_poly.entity_id
_entity_poly.type
_entity_poly.pdbx_seq_one_letter_code
_entity_poly.pdbx_strand_id
1 'polypeptide(L)'
;MRTRYDFTAQDGTHFGVILPIEEIVAEIANPVDTWTSDPTTLTLVDGKVSAWNGRLGRQFAQASAAVRPVYTGNGLRFMDPATFAPNAYLALAGTQLGVQNAMTVASRQRLTPESLTTDQHFMWGWHQPFNRLQYRYISGNNILRLQVGAVNVDVDLPANHGGDIGAVAVYNYNPATTSGTVTLHVAGVGSATGNITAAPEFQGFTIGGAGGGVVQDMPGWQTKHGIWTGAASGADLAALLAWVA
;
A
#
# COMPACT_ATOMS: atom_id res chain seq x y z
N MET A 1 -31.44 0.11 -46.82
CA MET A 1 -31.35 -1.29 -46.38
C MET A 1 -30.51 -1.29 -45.11
N ARG A 2 -31.07 -1.63 -43.95
CA ARG A 2 -30.36 -1.61 -42.65
C ARG A 2 -30.09 -3.06 -42.26
N THR A 3 -28.84 -3.48 -42.35
CA THR A 3 -28.43 -4.84 -42.00
C THR A 3 -28.51 -4.97 -40.48
N ARG A 4 -29.31 -5.92 -39.97
CA ARG A 4 -29.39 -6.27 -38.56
C ARG A 4 -28.75 -7.64 -38.41
N TYR A 5 -27.81 -7.76 -37.49
CA TYR A 5 -27.16 -9.03 -37.15
C TYR A 5 -27.66 -9.45 -35.78
N ASP A 6 -28.28 -10.62 -35.70
CA ASP A 6 -28.62 -11.26 -34.44
C ASP A 6 -27.51 -12.26 -34.12
N PHE A 7 -26.88 -12.10 -32.96
CA PHE A 7 -25.88 -13.02 -32.44
C PHE A 7 -26.50 -13.83 -31.31
N THR A 8 -26.52 -15.15 -31.46
CA THR A 8 -26.93 -16.07 -30.41
C THR A 8 -25.67 -16.55 -29.69
N ALA A 9 -25.56 -16.28 -28.38
CA ALA A 9 -24.50 -16.86 -27.56
C ALA A 9 -24.67 -18.39 -27.49
N GLN A 10 -23.58 -19.15 -27.43
CA GLN A 10 -23.65 -20.59 -27.21
C GLN A 10 -24.24 -20.89 -25.83
N ASP A 11 -25.04 -21.95 -25.73
CA ASP A 11 -25.62 -22.38 -24.45
C ASP A 11 -24.52 -22.55 -23.39
N GLY A 12 -24.68 -21.85 -22.27
CA GLY A 12 -23.69 -21.80 -21.18
C GLY A 12 -22.71 -20.62 -21.23
N THR A 13 -22.75 -19.78 -22.27
CA THR A 13 -21.95 -18.54 -22.32
C THR A 13 -22.84 -17.33 -22.03
N HIS A 14 -22.70 -16.78 -20.82
CA HIS A 14 -23.16 -15.41 -20.55
C HIS A 14 -22.07 -14.44 -21.01
N PHE A 15 -22.45 -13.32 -21.65
CA PHE A 15 -21.59 -12.14 -21.65
C PHE A 15 -21.28 -11.81 -20.19
N GLY A 16 -20.03 -12.03 -19.77
CA GLY A 16 -19.66 -12.20 -18.36
C GLY A 16 -20.02 -11.00 -17.49
N VAL A 17 -20.29 -11.28 -16.20
CA VAL A 17 -20.42 -10.25 -15.17
C VAL A 17 -19.05 -9.58 -15.03
N ILE A 18 -18.98 -8.27 -15.28
CA ILE A 18 -17.81 -7.47 -14.91
C ILE A 18 -17.87 -7.29 -13.40
N LEU A 19 -17.11 -8.10 -12.67
CA LEU A 19 -16.98 -7.97 -11.23
C LEU A 19 -16.28 -6.63 -10.91
N PRO A 20 -16.80 -5.85 -9.93
CA PRO A 20 -16.08 -4.71 -9.40
C PRO A 20 -14.67 -5.10 -8.94
N ILE A 21 -13.70 -4.20 -9.09
CA ILE A 21 -12.31 -4.48 -8.69
C ILE A 21 -12.18 -4.87 -7.21
N GLU A 22 -13.04 -4.33 -6.35
CA GLU A 22 -13.09 -4.66 -4.92
C GLU A 22 -13.53 -6.11 -4.66
N GLU A 23 -14.36 -6.70 -5.53
CA GLU A 23 -14.76 -8.10 -5.45
C GLU A 23 -13.61 -9.01 -5.89
N ILE A 24 -12.93 -8.66 -6.99
CA ILE A 24 -11.76 -9.41 -7.49
C ILE A 24 -10.64 -9.44 -6.43
N VAL A 25 -10.32 -8.29 -5.82
CA VAL A 25 -9.28 -8.21 -4.77
C VAL A 25 -9.65 -9.02 -3.54
N ALA A 26 -10.94 -9.16 -3.24
CA ALA A 26 -11.42 -9.96 -2.12
C ALA A 26 -11.25 -11.47 -2.31
N GLU A 27 -11.13 -11.93 -3.55
CA GLU A 27 -10.92 -13.34 -3.90
C GLU A 27 -9.46 -13.76 -3.85
N ILE A 28 -8.51 -12.81 -3.77
CA ILE A 28 -7.09 -13.10 -3.65
C ILE A 28 -6.84 -13.86 -2.34
N ALA A 29 -6.20 -15.02 -2.46
CA ALA A 29 -5.99 -15.95 -1.36
C ALA A 29 -5.03 -15.39 -0.28
N ASN A 30 -5.19 -15.90 0.94
CA ASN A 30 -4.36 -15.59 2.12
C ASN A 30 -4.27 -14.10 2.50
N PRO A 31 -5.38 -13.34 2.53
CA PRO A 31 -5.37 -11.98 3.04
C PRO A 31 -5.06 -11.98 4.54
N VAL A 32 -4.16 -11.10 4.96
CA VAL A 32 -4.12 -10.65 6.36
C VAL A 32 -5.33 -9.76 6.58
N ASP A 33 -5.44 -8.70 5.77
CA ASP A 33 -6.63 -7.87 5.64
C ASP A 33 -6.50 -6.86 4.49
N THR A 34 -7.61 -6.22 4.16
CA THR A 34 -7.69 -5.06 3.26
C THR A 34 -8.47 -3.93 3.91
N TRP A 35 -8.02 -2.70 3.64
CA TRP A 35 -8.56 -1.47 4.18
C TRP A 35 -8.81 -0.48 3.06
N THR A 36 -10.04 0.02 3.00
CA THR A 36 -10.45 1.12 2.11
C THR A 36 -10.97 2.27 2.98
N SER A 37 -10.56 3.49 2.67
CA SER A 37 -10.90 4.68 3.45
C SER A 37 -12.35 5.08 3.18
N ASP A 38 -13.25 4.55 3.99
CA ASP A 38 -14.69 4.78 3.94
C ASP A 38 -15.17 5.12 5.35
N PRO A 39 -16.09 6.06 5.58
CA PRO A 39 -16.54 6.40 6.93
C PRO A 39 -17.02 5.20 7.75
N THR A 40 -17.56 4.17 7.11
CA THR A 40 -18.06 2.94 7.75
C THR A 40 -16.94 2.02 8.23
N THR A 41 -15.72 2.16 7.71
CA THR A 41 -14.55 1.37 8.13
C THR A 41 -13.73 2.08 9.22
N LEU A 42 -14.16 3.26 9.68
CA LEU A 42 -13.38 4.09 10.60
C LEU A 42 -14.03 4.19 11.97
N THR A 43 -13.21 4.06 13.00
CA THR A 43 -13.59 4.43 14.37
C THR A 43 -13.09 5.85 14.63
N LEU A 44 -14.03 6.75 14.91
CA LEU A 44 -13.74 8.16 15.17
C LEU A 44 -13.86 8.48 16.66
N VAL A 45 -12.89 9.22 17.17
CA VAL A 45 -12.89 9.80 18.52
C VAL A 45 -12.45 11.24 18.39
N ASP A 46 -13.31 12.17 18.83
CA ASP A 46 -13.10 13.63 18.71
C ASP A 46 -12.81 14.08 17.27
N GLY A 47 -13.50 13.49 16.29
CA GLY A 47 -13.33 13.79 14.87
C GLY A 47 -12.03 13.28 14.24
N LYS A 48 -11.20 12.53 14.99
CA LYS A 48 -9.98 11.89 14.49
C LYS A 48 -10.13 10.38 14.45
N VAL A 49 -9.38 9.74 13.57
CA VAL A 49 -9.43 8.29 13.34
C VAL A 49 -8.58 7.59 14.39
N SER A 50 -9.23 6.93 15.35
CA SER A 50 -8.55 6.10 16.35
C SER A 50 -8.26 4.69 15.83
N ALA A 51 -9.07 4.20 14.89
CA ALA A 51 -8.83 2.93 14.21
C ALA A 51 -9.38 2.95 12.77
N TRP A 52 -8.66 2.30 11.86
CA TRP A 52 -9.09 1.93 10.51
C TRP A 52 -9.26 0.42 10.47
N ASN A 53 -10.50 -0.02 10.30
CA ASN A 53 -10.93 -1.41 10.36
C ASN A 53 -10.80 -2.06 8.99
N GLY A 54 -10.15 -3.21 8.97
CA GLY A 54 -10.04 -4.05 7.80
C GLY A 54 -11.28 -4.92 7.65
N ARG A 55 -11.48 -5.43 6.44
CA ARG A 55 -12.58 -6.32 6.08
C ARG A 55 -12.67 -7.59 6.94
N LEU A 56 -11.53 -8.12 7.39
CA LEU A 56 -11.43 -9.33 8.20
C LEU A 56 -11.25 -9.06 9.70
N GLY A 57 -11.39 -7.79 10.11
CA GLY A 57 -11.38 -7.37 11.51
C GLY A 57 -9.99 -7.00 12.05
N ARG A 58 -8.93 -7.04 11.24
CA ARG A 58 -7.64 -6.45 11.61
C ARG A 58 -7.76 -4.94 11.64
N GLN A 59 -6.97 -4.29 12.49
CA GLN A 59 -7.06 -2.84 12.66
C GLN A 59 -5.69 -2.19 12.53
N PHE A 60 -5.67 -1.04 11.88
CA PHE A 60 -4.65 -0.02 12.10
C PHE A 60 -5.17 0.95 13.15
N ALA A 61 -4.47 1.11 14.28
CA ALA A 61 -4.95 1.89 15.42
C ALA A 61 -3.93 2.89 15.94
N GLN A 62 -4.42 3.92 16.64
CA GLN A 62 -3.60 4.91 17.33
C GLN A 62 -4.25 5.36 18.64
N ALA A 63 -3.60 5.00 19.75
CA ALA A 63 -4.07 5.34 21.08
C ALA A 63 -3.91 6.84 21.38
N SER A 64 -2.82 7.46 20.94
CA SER A 64 -2.54 8.88 21.21
C SER A 64 -3.36 9.81 20.32
N ALA A 65 -4.29 10.57 20.90
CA ALA A 65 -5.16 11.49 20.17
C ALA A 65 -4.40 12.60 19.42
N ALA A 66 -3.19 12.95 19.89
CA ALA A 66 -2.36 13.96 19.25
C ALA A 66 -1.93 13.55 17.83
N VAL A 67 -1.75 12.25 17.59
CA VAL A 67 -1.11 11.70 16.38
C VAL A 67 -2.06 10.83 15.55
N ARG A 68 -3.37 10.95 15.78
CA ARG A 68 -4.40 10.30 14.97
C ARG A 68 -4.62 11.06 13.66
N PRO A 69 -4.76 10.36 12.52
CA PRO A 69 -5.10 10.99 11.26
C PRO A 69 -6.55 11.50 11.25
N VAL A 70 -6.88 12.33 10.26
CA VAL A 70 -8.24 12.84 10.04
C VAL A 70 -8.74 12.29 8.72
N TYR A 71 -9.97 11.77 8.70
CA TYR A 71 -10.61 11.38 7.45
C TYR A 71 -11.11 12.61 6.68
N THR A 72 -10.82 12.68 5.40
CA THR A 72 -11.35 13.69 4.47
C THR A 72 -11.91 13.00 3.24
N GLY A 73 -12.55 13.75 2.33
CA GLY A 73 -13.00 13.19 1.04
C GLY A 73 -11.88 12.60 0.16
N ASN A 74 -10.60 12.84 0.52
CA ASN A 74 -9.43 12.28 -0.17
C ASN A 74 -8.83 11.07 0.56
N GLY A 75 -9.47 10.57 1.62
CA GLY A 75 -8.97 9.47 2.46
C GLY A 75 -8.43 9.92 3.82
N LEU A 76 -7.60 9.09 4.43
CA LEU A 76 -6.97 9.37 5.73
C LEU A 76 -5.82 10.34 5.55
N ARG A 77 -5.90 11.56 6.10
CA ARG A 77 -4.84 12.57 6.06
C ARG A 77 -3.89 12.41 7.25
N PHE A 78 -2.58 12.33 6.95
CA PHE A 78 -1.51 12.09 7.93
C PHE A 78 -0.65 13.32 8.27
N MET A 79 -1.14 14.49 7.88
CA MET A 79 -0.46 15.77 8.01
C MET A 79 -1.37 16.88 8.54
N ASP A 80 -0.72 17.94 9.01
CA ASP A 80 -1.37 19.20 9.31
C ASP A 80 -1.73 19.94 8.01
N PRO A 81 -2.99 20.36 7.80
CA PRO A 81 -3.41 21.00 6.56
C PRO A 81 -2.92 22.45 6.40
N ALA A 82 -2.46 23.09 7.47
CA ALA A 82 -1.96 24.46 7.43
C ALA A 82 -0.45 24.51 7.14
N THR A 83 0.31 23.52 7.62
CA THR A 83 1.77 23.49 7.47
C THR A 83 2.29 22.41 6.53
N PHE A 84 1.44 21.44 6.16
CA PHE A 84 1.80 20.22 5.43
C PHE A 84 2.81 19.32 6.15
N ALA A 85 3.12 19.62 7.41
CA ALA A 85 4.00 18.80 8.22
C ALA A 85 3.31 17.47 8.56
N PRO A 86 3.99 16.32 8.40
CA PRO A 86 3.50 15.04 8.90
C PRO A 86 3.23 15.12 10.40
N ASN A 87 2.07 14.60 10.85
CA ASN A 87 1.68 14.68 12.26
C ASN A 87 0.89 13.47 12.77
N ALA A 88 0.67 12.46 11.93
CA ALA A 88 -0.11 11.30 12.30
C ALA A 88 0.45 10.01 11.74
N TYR A 89 0.07 8.90 12.37
CA TYR A 89 0.34 7.54 11.91
C TYR A 89 -0.65 6.56 12.56
N LEU A 90 -0.83 5.40 11.94
CA LEU A 90 -1.53 4.27 12.54
C LEU A 90 -0.61 3.06 12.58
N ALA A 91 -0.71 2.25 13.63
CA ALA A 91 0.05 1.01 13.79
C ALA A 91 -0.87 -0.20 13.69
N LEU A 92 -0.38 -1.28 13.08
CA LEU A 92 -1.11 -2.54 13.00
C LEU A 92 -1.32 -3.08 14.42
N ALA A 93 -2.57 -3.18 14.83
CA ALA A 93 -2.95 -3.64 16.15
C ALA A 93 -2.91 -5.16 16.27
N GLY A 94 -2.71 -5.65 17.50
CA GLY A 94 -2.68 -7.08 17.80
C GLY A 94 -1.41 -7.78 17.30
N THR A 95 -1.56 -9.03 16.85
CA THR A 95 -0.46 -9.89 16.40
C THR A 95 0.27 -9.29 15.22
N GLN A 96 1.58 -9.10 15.31
CA GLN A 96 2.38 -8.54 14.22
C GLN A 96 2.60 -9.56 13.10
N LEU A 97 2.97 -9.07 11.91
CA LEU A 97 3.17 -9.94 10.75
C LEU A 97 4.39 -10.87 10.94
N GLY A 98 5.43 -10.43 11.67
CA GLY A 98 6.61 -11.24 11.94
C GLY A 98 7.40 -11.58 10.68
N VAL A 99 8.07 -12.72 10.68
CA VAL A 99 8.87 -13.22 9.55
C VAL A 99 7.96 -13.81 8.47
N GLN A 100 8.16 -13.43 7.21
CA GLN A 100 7.34 -13.86 6.08
C GLN A 100 8.20 -14.45 4.95
N ASN A 101 7.93 -15.68 4.52
CA ASN A 101 8.59 -16.24 3.33
C ASN A 101 7.98 -15.66 2.05
N ALA A 102 6.66 -15.44 2.03
CA ALA A 102 5.97 -14.84 0.91
C ALA A 102 4.98 -13.81 1.45
N MET A 103 4.92 -12.65 0.81
CA MET A 103 4.00 -11.59 1.22
C MET A 103 3.73 -10.64 0.06
N THR A 104 2.53 -10.07 0.02
CA THR A 104 2.21 -8.95 -0.86
C THR A 104 1.68 -7.80 -0.01
N VAL A 105 2.13 -6.58 -0.28
CA VAL A 105 1.58 -5.35 0.31
C VAL A 105 1.18 -4.42 -0.83
N ALA A 106 -0.09 -4.02 -0.88
CA ALA A 106 -0.59 -3.06 -1.86
C ALA A 106 -1.09 -1.81 -1.14
N SER A 107 -0.84 -0.63 -1.72
CA SER A 107 -1.27 0.62 -1.12
C SER A 107 -1.52 1.71 -2.15
N ARG A 108 -2.48 2.59 -1.85
CA ARG A 108 -2.75 3.83 -2.57
C ARG A 108 -2.56 5.01 -1.64
N GLN A 109 -1.61 5.87 -1.99
CA GLN A 109 -1.30 7.11 -1.29
C GLN A 109 -1.33 8.29 -2.23
N ARG A 110 -1.48 9.47 -1.65
CA ARG A 110 -1.24 10.74 -2.32
C ARG A 110 -0.39 11.63 -1.44
N LEU A 111 0.79 12.00 -1.88
CA LEU A 111 1.59 13.05 -1.23
C LEU A 111 1.09 14.43 -1.65
N THR A 112 1.31 15.41 -0.78
CA THR A 112 1.09 16.82 -1.17
C THR A 112 2.07 17.28 -2.23
N PRO A 113 1.64 18.12 -3.20
CA PRO A 113 2.55 18.74 -4.16
C PRO A 113 3.74 19.45 -3.49
N GLU A 114 3.50 20.10 -2.34
CA GLU A 114 4.48 20.85 -1.56
C GLU A 114 5.61 19.96 -1.01
N SER A 115 5.37 18.68 -0.81
CA SER A 115 6.36 17.74 -0.27
C SER A 115 7.15 17.01 -1.35
N LEU A 116 6.82 17.15 -2.64
CA LEU A 116 7.45 16.35 -3.70
C LEU A 116 8.92 16.71 -3.94
N THR A 117 9.36 17.88 -3.51
CA THR A 117 10.77 18.31 -3.58
C THR A 117 11.56 18.03 -2.30
N THR A 118 10.96 17.34 -1.33
CA THR A 118 11.62 16.94 -0.09
C THR A 118 12.00 15.46 -0.18
N ASP A 119 13.24 15.14 0.19
CA ASP A 119 13.69 13.75 0.22
C ASP A 119 13.11 13.02 1.43
N GLN A 120 12.94 11.71 1.27
CA GLN A 120 12.68 10.77 2.34
C GLN A 120 11.34 11.00 3.07
N HIS A 121 10.26 10.50 2.48
CA HIS A 121 8.97 10.33 3.15
C HIS A 121 8.60 8.87 3.30
N PHE A 122 8.39 8.39 4.52
CA PHE A 122 7.96 7.03 4.78
C PHE A 122 6.44 6.89 4.71
N MET A 123 5.97 6.01 3.82
CA MET A 123 4.54 5.77 3.63
C MET A 123 4.04 4.68 4.57
N TRP A 124 4.75 3.55 4.61
CA TRP A 124 4.44 2.43 5.49
C TRP A 124 5.65 1.55 5.75
N GLY A 125 5.51 0.68 6.75
CA GLY A 125 6.43 -0.40 7.05
C GLY A 125 7.00 -0.31 8.46
N TRP A 126 8.26 -0.73 8.59
CA TRP A 126 8.96 -0.81 9.87
C TRP A 126 10.44 -0.41 9.78
N HIS A 127 10.94 0.17 10.87
CA HIS A 127 12.28 0.75 10.95
C HIS A 127 13.37 -0.26 11.30
N GLN A 128 13.07 -1.37 11.98
CA GLN A 128 14.12 -2.33 12.34
C GLN A 128 13.53 -3.73 12.61
N PRO A 129 13.93 -4.75 11.81
CA PRO A 129 14.72 -4.64 10.59
C PRO A 129 13.99 -3.81 9.51
N PHE A 130 14.74 -3.12 8.64
CA PHE A 130 14.15 -2.23 7.64
C PHE A 130 13.26 -3.02 6.67
N ASN A 131 11.96 -2.73 6.67
CA ASN A 131 11.01 -3.22 5.67
C ASN A 131 9.97 -2.13 5.44
N ARG A 132 10.24 -1.22 4.51
CA ARG A 132 9.47 0.03 4.41
C ARG A 132 9.45 0.62 3.01
N LEU A 133 8.31 1.22 2.68
CA LEU A 133 8.13 1.99 1.46
C LEU A 133 8.41 3.46 1.74
N GLN A 134 9.24 4.07 0.90
CA GLN A 134 9.62 5.47 1.02
C GLN A 134 9.58 6.17 -0.34
N TYR A 135 9.07 7.39 -0.33
CA TYR A 135 9.30 8.35 -1.39
C TYR A 135 10.69 8.96 -1.21
N ARG A 136 11.40 9.16 -2.32
CA ARG A 136 12.70 9.80 -2.35
C ARG A 136 12.71 10.90 -3.39
N TYR A 137 13.39 12.00 -3.06
CA TYR A 137 13.71 13.07 -3.98
C TYR A 137 15.22 13.24 -4.01
N ILE A 138 15.87 12.63 -5.01
CA ILE A 138 17.33 12.53 -5.07
C ILE A 138 17.79 13.18 -6.37
N SER A 139 18.59 14.24 -6.23
CA SER A 139 19.20 14.93 -7.38
C SER A 139 18.19 15.38 -8.44
N GLY A 140 17.00 15.82 -8.02
CA GLY A 140 15.94 16.27 -8.93
C GLY A 140 14.97 15.19 -9.39
N ASN A 141 15.22 13.92 -9.04
CA ASN A 141 14.39 12.79 -9.46
C ASN A 141 13.49 12.30 -8.34
N ASN A 142 12.24 12.00 -8.68
CA ASN A 142 11.26 11.40 -7.80
C ASN A 142 11.36 9.88 -7.92
N ILE A 143 11.58 9.18 -6.81
CA ILE A 143 11.77 7.73 -6.80
C ILE A 143 10.87 7.14 -5.72
N LEU A 144 10.20 6.04 -6.04
CA LEU A 144 9.63 5.18 -5.02
C LEU A 144 10.62 4.07 -4.68
N ARG A 145 10.98 3.97 -3.42
CA ARG A 145 11.94 2.98 -2.92
C ARG A 145 11.27 2.04 -1.94
N LEU A 146 11.45 0.75 -2.18
CA LEU A 146 11.20 -0.28 -1.18
C LEU A 146 12.54 -0.68 -0.57
N GLN A 147 12.68 -0.49 0.75
CA GLN A 147 13.88 -0.89 1.48
C GLN A 147 13.60 -2.17 2.29
N VAL A 148 14.42 -3.20 2.06
CA VAL A 148 14.38 -4.51 2.73
C VAL A 148 15.78 -4.84 3.24
N GLY A 149 16.01 -4.64 4.54
CA GLY A 149 17.34 -4.68 5.13
C GLY A 149 18.29 -3.69 4.45
N ALA A 150 19.36 -4.23 3.85
CA ALA A 150 20.34 -3.47 3.07
C ALA A 150 19.96 -3.30 1.58
N VAL A 151 18.89 -3.95 1.13
CA VAL A 151 18.46 -3.92 -0.27
C VAL A 151 17.52 -2.74 -0.48
N ASN A 152 17.78 -1.94 -1.52
CA ASN A 152 16.89 -0.91 -2.01
C ASN A 152 16.41 -1.30 -3.40
N VAL A 153 15.09 -1.27 -3.60
CA VAL A 153 14.45 -1.47 -4.90
C VAL A 153 13.76 -0.19 -5.29
N ASP A 154 14.26 0.42 -6.36
CA ASP A 154 13.90 1.77 -6.78
C ASP A 154 13.12 1.73 -8.09
N VAL A 155 12.02 2.48 -8.14
CA VAL A 155 11.25 2.75 -9.35
C VAL A 155 11.17 4.25 -9.53
N ASP A 156 11.66 4.75 -10.66
CA ASP A 156 11.54 6.17 -11.01
C ASP A 156 10.08 6.54 -11.23
N LEU A 157 9.64 7.62 -10.59
CA LEU A 157 8.29 8.16 -10.76
C LEU A 157 8.28 9.20 -11.89
N PRO A 158 7.23 9.23 -12.74
CA PRO A 158 7.08 10.24 -13.77
C PRO A 158 7.12 11.66 -13.18
N ALA A 159 7.75 12.61 -13.85
CA ALA A 159 7.87 13.99 -13.33
C ALA A 159 6.52 14.65 -13.00
N ASN A 160 5.45 14.25 -13.68
CA ASN A 160 4.09 14.76 -13.54
C ASN A 160 3.17 13.86 -12.68
N HIS A 161 3.71 12.98 -11.82
CA HIS A 161 2.92 12.07 -10.98
C HIS A 161 1.96 12.76 -10.00
N GLY A 162 2.16 14.05 -9.71
CA GLY A 162 1.22 14.86 -8.91
C GLY A 162 1.06 14.43 -7.44
N GLY A 163 1.94 13.52 -6.98
CA GLY A 163 1.89 12.92 -5.66
C GLY A 163 1.05 11.65 -5.58
N ASP A 164 0.31 11.27 -6.63
CA ASP A 164 -0.52 10.06 -6.65
C ASP A 164 0.36 8.82 -6.86
N ILE A 165 0.31 7.89 -5.90
CA ILE A 165 1.18 6.72 -5.84
C ILE A 165 0.34 5.49 -5.52
N GLY A 166 0.21 4.61 -6.51
CA GLY A 166 -0.28 3.24 -6.34
C GLY A 166 0.89 2.27 -6.39
N ALA A 167 1.11 1.51 -5.32
CA ALA A 167 2.26 0.61 -5.21
C ALA A 167 1.86 -0.79 -4.75
N VAL A 168 2.53 -1.81 -5.30
CA VAL A 168 2.44 -3.21 -4.87
C VAL A 168 3.85 -3.75 -4.66
N ALA A 169 4.15 -4.15 -3.42
CA ALA A 169 5.39 -4.82 -3.06
C ALA A 169 5.14 -6.32 -2.94
N VAL A 170 5.92 -7.14 -3.65
CA VAL A 170 5.83 -8.61 -3.63
C VAL A 170 7.14 -9.18 -3.11
N TYR A 171 7.07 -9.98 -2.05
CA TYR A 171 8.19 -10.64 -1.41
C TYR A 171 8.10 -12.14 -1.66
N ASN A 172 9.20 -12.75 -2.08
CA ASN A 172 9.29 -14.18 -2.33
C ASN A 172 10.66 -14.72 -1.91
N TYR A 173 10.72 -15.30 -0.72
CA TYR A 173 11.92 -15.87 -0.10
C TYR A 173 11.79 -17.40 0.04
N ASN A 174 12.82 -18.11 -0.40
CA ASN A 174 12.93 -19.55 -0.27
C ASN A 174 13.92 -19.90 0.86
N PRO A 175 13.44 -20.39 2.02
CA PRO A 175 14.33 -20.76 3.13
C PRO A 175 15.26 -21.92 2.81
N ALA A 176 14.91 -22.79 1.86
CA ALA A 176 15.75 -23.93 1.48
C ALA A 176 17.03 -23.51 0.74
N THR A 177 17.00 -22.38 0.04
CA THR A 177 18.14 -21.84 -0.72
C THR A 177 18.71 -20.57 -0.10
N THR A 178 18.14 -20.09 1.02
CA THR A 178 18.51 -18.83 1.68
C THR A 178 18.54 -17.64 0.71
N SER A 179 17.63 -17.64 -0.25
CA SER A 179 17.58 -16.65 -1.32
C SER A 179 16.14 -16.34 -1.70
N GLY A 180 15.94 -15.12 -2.17
CA GLY A 180 14.63 -14.66 -2.60
C GLY A 180 14.72 -13.39 -3.42
N THR A 181 13.55 -12.93 -3.83
CA THR A 181 13.37 -11.65 -4.50
C THR A 181 12.37 -10.79 -3.75
N VAL A 182 12.53 -9.49 -3.90
CA VAL A 182 11.49 -8.52 -3.62
C VAL A 182 11.30 -7.64 -4.84
N THR A 183 10.06 -7.44 -5.26
CA THR A 183 9.70 -6.63 -6.41
C THR A 183 8.77 -5.51 -5.98
N LEU A 184 9.10 -4.29 -6.38
CA LEU A 184 8.24 -3.12 -6.24
C LEU A 184 7.61 -2.83 -7.60
N HIS A 185 6.28 -2.81 -7.65
CA HIS A 185 5.49 -2.40 -8.79
C HIS A 185 4.79 -1.08 -8.49
N VAL A 186 4.80 -0.17 -9.45
CA VAL A 186 4.10 1.12 -9.39
C VAL A 186 3.06 1.16 -10.51
N ALA A 187 1.80 1.37 -10.13
CA ALA A 187 0.66 1.38 -11.05
C ALA A 187 0.87 2.45 -12.14
N GLY A 188 0.73 2.05 -13.40
CA GLY A 188 0.90 2.94 -14.56
C GLY A 188 2.34 3.38 -14.86
N VAL A 189 3.35 2.87 -14.12
CA VAL A 189 4.75 3.30 -14.27
C VAL A 189 5.65 2.13 -14.65
N GLY A 190 5.80 1.14 -13.78
CA GLY A 190 6.76 0.07 -14.00
C GLY A 190 7.11 -0.70 -12.73
N SER A 191 8.18 -1.49 -12.78
CA SER A 191 8.62 -2.29 -11.64
C SER A 191 10.12 -2.49 -11.61
N ALA A 192 10.65 -2.73 -10.41
CA ALA A 192 12.03 -3.12 -10.19
C ALA A 192 12.10 -4.30 -9.20
N THR A 193 13.16 -5.11 -9.31
CA THR A 193 13.38 -6.30 -8.47
C THR A 193 14.76 -6.25 -7.83
N GLY A 194 14.83 -6.59 -6.54
CA GLY A 194 16.07 -6.81 -5.81
C GLY A 194 16.15 -8.23 -5.26
N ASN A 195 17.37 -8.75 -5.11
CA ASN A 195 17.62 -10.03 -4.47
C ASN A 195 17.76 -9.84 -2.96
N ILE A 196 17.14 -10.72 -2.18
CA ILE A 196 17.23 -10.76 -0.72
C ILE A 196 17.83 -12.08 -0.26
N THR A 197 18.57 -12.05 0.84
CA THR A 197 19.24 -13.22 1.44
C THR A 197 18.66 -13.63 2.79
N ALA A 198 17.61 -12.93 3.23
CA ALA A 198 16.86 -13.23 4.44
C ALA A 198 15.37 -12.98 4.19
N ALA A 199 14.52 -13.72 4.90
CA ALA A 199 13.08 -13.47 4.89
C ALA A 199 12.79 -12.06 5.45
N PRO A 200 11.88 -11.28 4.84
CA PRO A 200 11.43 -10.03 5.42
C PRO A 200 10.77 -10.28 6.79
N GLU A 201 11.02 -9.37 7.74
CA GLU A 201 10.50 -9.43 9.09
C GLU A 201 9.88 -8.09 9.48
N PHE A 202 8.64 -8.15 9.96
CA PHE A 202 7.85 -7.01 10.40
C PHE A 202 7.51 -7.18 11.87
N GLN A 203 8.43 -6.74 12.73
CA GLN A 203 8.21 -6.71 14.19
C GLN A 203 7.18 -5.67 14.61
N GLY A 204 6.91 -4.71 13.74
CA GLY A 204 5.77 -3.82 13.75
C GLY A 204 5.36 -3.51 12.32
N PHE A 205 4.23 -2.83 12.15
CA PHE A 205 3.85 -2.28 10.85
C PHE A 205 3.08 -0.99 11.06
N THR A 206 3.53 0.11 10.46
CA THR A 206 2.81 1.39 10.52
C THR A 206 2.47 1.89 9.13
N ILE A 207 1.48 2.77 9.07
CA ILE A 207 1.16 3.61 7.92
C ILE A 207 1.22 5.08 8.35
N GLY A 208 1.59 5.98 7.44
CA GLY A 208 1.93 7.36 7.76
C GLY A 208 3.35 7.53 8.33
N GLY A 209 4.21 6.53 8.14
CA GLY A 209 5.57 6.47 8.67
C GLY A 209 6.14 5.04 8.63
N ALA A 210 7.32 4.82 9.21
CA ALA A 210 7.98 3.51 9.25
C ALA A 210 8.19 2.97 10.68
N GLY A 211 7.40 3.39 11.66
CA GLY A 211 7.51 2.91 13.04
C GLY A 211 8.82 3.35 13.70
N GLY A 212 9.14 2.77 14.87
CA GLY A 212 10.22 3.13 15.80
C GLY A 212 11.15 4.30 15.42
N GLY A 213 11.03 5.41 16.16
CA GLY A 213 11.82 6.63 15.95
C GLY A 213 11.49 7.42 14.67
N VAL A 214 10.84 6.80 13.68
CA VAL A 214 10.54 7.34 12.36
C VAL A 214 9.03 7.28 12.09
N VAL A 215 8.27 7.85 13.03
CA VAL A 215 6.80 7.95 13.00
C VAL A 215 6.39 9.34 12.53
N GLN A 216 5.24 9.44 11.84
CA GLN A 216 4.70 10.70 11.30
C GLN A 216 5.64 11.30 10.25
N ASP A 217 5.66 10.70 9.06
CA ASP A 217 6.56 11.16 8.00
C ASP A 217 5.91 11.17 6.61
N MET A 218 4.59 10.94 6.55
CA MET A 218 3.84 11.00 5.30
C MET A 218 3.02 12.29 5.20
N PRO A 219 3.50 13.29 4.45
CA PRO A 219 2.76 14.52 4.18
C PRO A 219 1.70 14.28 3.11
N GLY A 220 0.58 13.65 3.48
CA GLY A 220 -0.43 13.28 2.49
C GLY A 220 -1.60 12.46 2.99
N TRP A 221 -2.18 11.70 2.07
CA TRP A 221 -3.35 10.87 2.27
C TRP A 221 -3.08 9.40 1.95
N GLN A 222 -3.82 8.51 2.61
CA GLN A 222 -3.91 7.10 2.23
C GLN A 222 -5.37 6.70 2.08
N THR A 223 -5.67 5.99 0.99
CA THR A 223 -7.05 5.58 0.66
C THR A 223 -7.22 4.07 0.65
N LYS A 224 -6.19 3.31 0.27
CA LYS A 224 -6.23 1.86 0.20
C LYS A 224 -4.97 1.25 0.81
N HIS A 225 -5.14 0.13 1.48
CA HIS A 225 -4.05 -0.70 1.97
C HIS A 225 -4.48 -2.16 1.98
N GLY A 226 -3.60 -3.08 1.62
CA GLY A 226 -3.87 -4.50 1.70
C GLY A 226 -2.59 -5.27 1.95
N ILE A 227 -2.71 -6.37 2.71
CA ILE A 227 -1.59 -7.24 3.06
C ILE A 227 -2.06 -8.70 2.88
N TRP A 228 -1.24 -9.51 2.23
CA TRP A 228 -1.47 -10.94 2.02
C TRP A 228 -0.22 -11.73 2.41
N THR A 229 -0.36 -12.90 3.05
CA THR A 229 0.76 -13.79 3.40
C THR A 229 1.15 -14.72 2.25
N GLY A 230 1.03 -14.22 1.02
CA GLY A 230 1.38 -14.92 -0.21
C GLY A 230 1.93 -13.95 -1.25
N ALA A 231 2.80 -14.45 -2.13
CA ALA A 231 3.28 -13.69 -3.27
C ALA A 231 2.20 -13.65 -4.36
N ALA A 232 1.88 -12.47 -4.85
CA ALA A 232 0.85 -12.29 -5.87
C ALA A 232 1.19 -13.05 -7.14
N SER A 233 0.22 -13.80 -7.68
CA SER A 233 0.33 -14.35 -9.04
C SER A 233 0.24 -13.23 -10.09
N GLY A 234 0.46 -13.55 -11.36
CA GLY A 234 0.32 -12.56 -12.45
C GLY A 234 -1.08 -11.94 -12.53
N ALA A 235 -2.13 -12.73 -12.27
CA ALA A 235 -3.51 -12.25 -12.26
C ALA A 235 -3.82 -11.40 -11.02
N ASP A 236 -3.38 -11.85 -9.84
CA ASP A 236 -3.55 -11.10 -8.59
C ASP A 236 -2.84 -9.75 -8.67
N LEU A 237 -1.60 -9.75 -9.20
CA LEU A 237 -0.81 -8.53 -9.37
C LEU A 237 -1.52 -7.54 -10.30
N ALA A 238 -2.08 -8.00 -11.42
CA ALA A 238 -2.84 -7.14 -12.32
C ALA A 238 -4.07 -6.52 -11.63
N ALA A 239 -4.80 -7.31 -10.85
CA ALA A 239 -5.94 -6.82 -10.07
C ALA A 239 -5.51 -5.80 -9.01
N LEU A 240 -4.44 -6.08 -8.26
CA LEU A 240 -3.92 -5.19 -7.24
C LEU A 240 -3.42 -3.86 -7.84
N LEU A 241 -2.73 -3.90 -8.98
CA LEU A 241 -2.28 -2.68 -9.67
C LEU A 241 -3.46 -1.84 -10.15
N ALA A 242 -4.52 -2.46 -10.68
CA ALA A 242 -5.75 -1.75 -11.04
C ALA A 242 -6.49 -1.20 -9.81
N TRP A 243 -6.44 -1.91 -8.67
CA TRP A 243 -7.08 -1.50 -7.44
C TRP A 243 -6.44 -0.27 -6.80
N VAL A 244 -5.11 -0.13 -6.92
CA VAL A 244 -4.35 0.99 -6.36
C VAL A 244 -4.06 2.12 -7.36
N ALA A 245 -4.41 1.93 -8.64
CA ALA A 245 -4.25 2.92 -9.73
C ALA A 245 -5.09 4.18 -9.52
#